data_AF-A0A942V2V5-F1
#
_entry.id   AF-A0A942V2V5-F1
#
_cell.length_a   1.000
_cell.length_b   1.000
_cell.length_c   1.000
_cell.angle_alpha   90.00
_cell.angle_beta   90.00
_cell.angle_gamma   90.00
#
_symmetry.space_group_name_H-M   'P 1'
#
loop_
_entity.id
_entity.type
_entity.pdbx_description
1 polymer ?
#
loop_
_entity_poly.entity_id
_entity_poly.type
_entity_poly.pdbx_seq_one_letter_code
_entity_poly.pdbx_strand_id
1 'polypeptide(L)'
;MKTSKINTRHLVAASLLTAISIILTRMFSLIIPIAGVQALRIGFGGIPVMISGILFGPIIGALTGTVADLIGFMLNPMGGPYFPGFTLSAALSGFIPGLFYHYIFKKDSKLNFNIINGIMVVLLSSISAIIYLQAGNNISFEFFIVYMIGILGFILIPFRLNKKYKKNNDGYRFDKLIFTISITTIITSLILNTLWLIIMYKLGFIVIFPFRVLTALVTIPMETVLIFIFSKYFKYTK
;
A
#
# COMPACT_ATOMS: atom_id res chain seq x y z
N MET A 1 -2.94 -12.67 27.49
CA MET A 1 -3.16 -11.47 26.63
C MET A 1 -2.64 -10.25 27.39
N LYS A 2 -1.55 -9.62 26.93
CA LYS A 2 -1.06 -8.36 27.51
C LYS A 2 -1.78 -7.24 26.74
N THR A 3 -2.92 -6.77 27.25
CA THR A 3 -3.59 -5.58 26.70
C THR A 3 -2.65 -4.40 26.90
N SER A 4 -1.95 -3.97 25.85
CA SER A 4 -1.17 -2.73 25.90
C SER A 4 -2.15 -1.59 26.14
N LYS A 5 -2.18 -1.06 27.37
CA LYS A 5 -2.90 0.19 27.67
C LYS A 5 -2.41 1.23 26.67
N ILE A 6 -3.33 1.83 25.91
CA ILE A 6 -3.01 2.93 25.00
C ILE A 6 -2.42 4.03 25.87
N ASN A 7 -1.11 4.21 25.76
CA ASN A 7 -0.41 5.24 26.51
C ASN A 7 -0.63 6.59 25.80
N THR A 8 -0.72 7.68 26.55
CA THR A 8 -0.99 9.03 26.02
C THR A 8 -0.02 9.40 24.90
N ARG A 9 1.26 9.01 25.02
CA ARG A 9 2.28 9.21 23.98
C ARG A 9 1.93 8.50 22.65
N HIS A 10 1.36 7.30 22.71
CA HIS A 10 0.96 6.56 21.51
C HIS A 10 -0.24 7.21 20.83
N LEU A 11 -1.19 7.72 21.63
CA LEU A 11 -2.35 8.45 21.13
C LEU A 11 -1.92 9.73 20.41
N VAL A 12 -1.03 10.53 21.02
CA VAL A 12 -0.52 11.77 20.40
C VAL A 12 0.24 11.47 19.11
N ALA A 13 1.13 10.48 19.11
CA ALA A 13 1.87 10.12 17.90
C ALA A 13 0.96 9.58 16.78
N ALA A 14 -0.06 8.78 17.13
CA ALA A 14 -1.07 8.32 16.18
C ALA A 14 -1.85 9.50 15.58
N SER A 15 -2.26 10.49 16.39
CA SER A 15 -2.97 11.68 15.92
C SER A 15 -2.13 12.52 14.95
N LEU A 16 -0.84 12.67 15.23
CA LEU A 16 0.10 13.37 14.33
C LEU A 16 0.21 12.62 12.99
N LEU A 17 0.36 11.30 13.02
CA LEU A 17 0.40 10.48 11.80
C LEU A 17 -0.91 10.53 11.01
N THR A 18 -2.06 10.63 11.67
CA THR A 18 -3.35 10.83 10.98
C THR A 18 -3.42 12.19 10.29
N ALA A 19 -2.99 13.27 10.95
CA ALA A 19 -2.98 14.60 10.35
C ALA A 19 -2.05 14.64 9.12
N ILE A 20 -0.86 14.06 9.24
CA ILE A 20 0.10 13.91 8.14
C ILE A 20 -0.52 13.09 7.00
N SER A 21 -1.18 11.96 7.30
CA SER A 21 -1.88 11.14 6.30
C SER A 21 -2.92 11.96 5.52
N ILE A 22 -3.74 12.76 6.20
CA ILE A 22 -4.76 13.60 5.56
C ILE A 22 -4.09 14.61 4.62
N ILE A 23 -3.06 15.33 5.08
CA ILE A 23 -2.35 16.33 4.27
C ILE A 23 -1.73 15.67 3.02
N LEU A 24 -1.03 14.54 3.18
CA LEU A 24 -0.43 13.81 2.05
C LEU A 24 -1.49 13.27 1.07
N THR A 25 -2.63 12.82 1.59
CA THR A 25 -3.74 12.31 0.76
C THR A 25 -4.39 13.42 -0.06
N ARG A 26 -4.45 14.64 0.47
CA ARG A 26 -5.17 15.76 -0.15
C ARG A 26 -4.27 16.65 -1.01
N MET A 27 -3.03 16.90 -0.60
CA MET A 27 -2.14 17.82 -1.31
C MET A 27 -1.21 17.13 -2.32
N PHE A 28 -0.81 15.88 -2.06
CA PHE A 28 0.19 15.16 -2.87
C PHE A 28 -0.39 13.99 -3.67
N SER A 29 -1.71 13.78 -3.66
CA SER A 29 -2.33 12.74 -4.45
C SER A 29 -2.42 13.17 -5.92
N LEU A 30 -1.60 12.58 -6.78
CA LEU A 30 -1.71 12.76 -8.22
C LEU A 30 -2.80 11.81 -8.75
N ILE A 31 -3.81 12.39 -9.40
CA ILE A 31 -4.85 11.65 -10.11
C ILE A 31 -4.58 11.84 -11.59
N ILE A 32 -4.15 10.77 -12.24
CA ILE A 32 -4.00 10.75 -13.69
C ILE A 32 -5.28 10.09 -14.24
N PRO A 33 -6.17 10.86 -14.87
CA PRO A 33 -7.35 10.29 -15.51
C PRO A 33 -6.89 9.46 -16.72
N ILE A 34 -7.30 8.20 -16.77
CA ILE A 34 -7.03 7.30 -17.89
C ILE A 34 -8.38 6.83 -18.40
N ALA A 35 -8.66 7.07 -19.68
CA ALA A 35 -9.91 6.68 -20.35
C ALA A 35 -11.21 7.21 -19.69
N GLY A 36 -11.21 8.47 -19.22
CA GLY A 36 -12.39 9.10 -18.62
C GLY A 36 -12.74 8.60 -17.20
N VAL A 37 -11.98 7.63 -16.68
CA VAL A 37 -12.08 7.15 -15.29
C VAL A 37 -10.86 7.63 -14.52
N GLN A 38 -11.04 8.07 -13.27
CA GLN A 38 -9.96 8.41 -12.34
C GLN A 38 -9.24 7.13 -11.86
N ALA A 39 -8.72 6.33 -12.80
CA ALA A 39 -8.24 4.97 -12.56
C ALA A 39 -6.84 4.94 -11.90
N LEU A 40 -5.98 5.91 -12.21
CA LEU A 40 -4.62 5.96 -11.68
C LEU A 40 -4.48 7.06 -10.62
N ARG A 41 -4.82 6.71 -9.38
CA ARG A 41 -4.57 7.56 -8.21
C ARG A 41 -3.32 7.07 -7.49
N ILE A 42 -2.25 7.86 -7.54
CA ILE A 42 -1.05 7.64 -6.74
C ILE A 42 -1.15 8.54 -5.52
N GLY A 43 -1.50 7.96 -4.37
CA GLY A 43 -1.66 8.68 -3.11
C GLY A 43 -0.57 8.30 -2.11
N PHE A 44 0.03 9.29 -1.45
CA PHE A 44 1.01 9.07 -0.38
C PHE A 44 0.37 8.93 1.01
N GLY A 45 -0.96 8.99 1.08
CA GLY A 45 -1.74 8.93 2.31
C GLY A 45 -1.62 7.64 3.11
N GLY A 46 -1.37 6.52 2.44
CA GLY A 46 -1.20 5.22 3.07
C GLY A 46 0.08 5.11 3.90
N ILE A 47 1.11 5.90 3.57
CA ILE A 47 2.44 5.78 4.19
C ILE A 47 2.40 6.05 5.71
N PRO A 48 1.85 7.18 6.21
CA PRO A 48 1.79 7.42 7.65
C PRO A 48 0.92 6.41 8.40
N VAL A 49 -0.15 5.91 7.76
CA VAL A 49 -1.05 4.89 8.33
C VAL A 49 -0.30 3.56 8.49
N MET A 50 0.41 3.10 7.45
CA MET A 50 1.23 1.89 7.53
C MET A 50 2.33 2.01 8.59
N ILE A 51 2.99 3.18 8.68
CA ILE A 51 4.02 3.46 9.70
C ILE A 51 3.41 3.35 11.11
N SER A 52 2.23 3.91 11.33
CA SER A 52 1.56 3.85 12.64
C SER A 52 1.28 2.40 13.09
N GLY A 53 0.90 1.52 12.13
CA GLY A 53 0.73 0.09 12.40
C GLY A 53 2.05 -0.60 12.75
N ILE A 54 3.11 -0.34 11.98
CA ILE A 54 4.44 -0.93 12.20
C ILE A 54 5.03 -0.51 13.56
N LEU A 55 4.82 0.75 13.97
CA LEU A 55 5.37 1.31 15.22
C LEU A 55 4.55 0.95 16.45
N PHE A 56 3.24 1.11 16.39
CA PHE A 56 2.36 1.05 17.57
C PHE A 56 1.48 -0.20 17.61
N GLY A 57 1.55 -1.05 16.59
CA GLY A 57 0.80 -2.30 16.50
C GLY A 57 -0.49 -2.19 15.68
N PRO A 58 -1.14 -3.34 15.40
CA PRO A 58 -2.21 -3.42 14.41
C PRO A 58 -3.46 -2.64 14.78
N ILE A 59 -3.83 -2.61 16.07
CA ILE A 59 -5.07 -1.92 16.52
C ILE A 59 -4.93 -0.40 16.32
N ILE A 60 -3.78 0.17 16.72
CA ILE A 60 -3.54 1.60 16.56
C ILE A 60 -3.44 1.95 15.07
N GLY A 61 -2.78 1.12 14.26
CA GLY A 61 -2.76 1.28 12.80
C GLY A 61 -4.15 1.22 12.15
N ALA A 62 -5.03 0.35 12.63
CA ALA A 62 -6.41 0.30 12.13
C ALA A 62 -7.17 1.58 12.47
N LEU A 63 -7.06 2.04 13.72
CA LEU A 63 -7.73 3.26 14.18
C LEU A 63 -7.22 4.49 13.42
N THR A 64 -5.91 4.65 13.23
CA THR A 64 -5.37 5.76 12.44
C THR A 64 -5.90 5.76 11.01
N GLY A 65 -5.98 4.59 10.37
CA GLY A 65 -6.58 4.45 9.04
C GLY A 65 -8.04 4.86 8.99
N THR A 66 -8.87 4.38 9.94
CA THR A 66 -10.29 4.75 10.00
C THR A 66 -10.49 6.26 10.20
N VAL A 67 -9.74 6.85 11.13
CA VAL A 67 -9.85 8.28 11.46
C VAL A 67 -9.36 9.14 10.30
N ALA A 68 -8.25 8.76 9.65
CA ALA A 68 -7.72 9.48 8.50
C ALA A 68 -8.71 9.47 7.32
N ASP A 69 -9.41 8.36 7.09
CA ASP A 69 -10.42 8.28 6.03
C ASP A 69 -11.67 9.10 6.34
N LEU A 70 -12.24 8.96 7.55
CA LEU A 70 -13.44 9.69 7.97
C LEU A 70 -13.23 11.21 7.99
N ILE A 71 -12.20 11.67 8.71
CA ILE A 71 -11.89 13.10 8.79
C ILE A 71 -11.45 13.62 7.43
N GLY A 72 -10.61 12.86 6.72
CA GLY A 72 -10.19 13.20 5.38
C GLY A 72 -11.40 13.44 4.49
N PHE A 73 -12.37 12.53 4.49
CA PHE A 73 -13.60 12.63 3.68
C PHE A 73 -14.42 13.86 4.06
N MET A 74 -14.61 14.12 5.36
CA MET A 74 -15.33 15.31 5.84
C MET A 74 -14.69 16.62 5.36
N LEU A 75 -13.36 16.67 5.29
CA LEU A 75 -12.64 17.87 4.83
C LEU A 75 -12.71 18.07 3.31
N ASN A 76 -12.54 16.98 2.56
CA ASN A 76 -12.65 17.03 1.10
C ASN A 76 -13.03 15.66 0.55
N PRO A 77 -14.29 15.48 0.10
CA PRO A 77 -14.75 14.21 -0.44
C PRO A 77 -14.17 13.88 -1.83
N MET A 78 -13.35 14.76 -2.42
CA MET A 78 -12.72 14.61 -3.74
C MET A 78 -13.71 14.18 -4.84
N GLY A 79 -14.97 14.62 -4.74
CA GLY A 79 -16.02 14.38 -5.72
C GLY A 79 -16.69 13.01 -5.68
N GLY A 80 -16.38 12.14 -4.71
CA GLY A 80 -17.01 10.81 -4.57
C GLY A 80 -17.98 10.72 -3.38
N PRO A 81 -19.00 9.83 -3.42
CA PRO A 81 -19.85 9.57 -2.27
C PRO A 81 -19.10 8.77 -1.20
N TYR A 82 -19.45 8.99 0.07
CA TYR A 82 -18.91 8.21 1.19
C TYR A 82 -19.36 6.75 1.06
N PHE A 83 -18.42 5.82 1.18
CA PHE A 83 -18.70 4.40 1.23
C PHE A 83 -17.94 3.75 2.38
N PRO A 84 -18.62 3.14 3.37
CA PRO A 84 -17.97 2.53 4.53
C PRO A 84 -16.92 1.47 4.20
N GLY A 85 -17.03 0.80 3.05
CA GLY A 85 -16.02 -0.16 2.61
C GLY A 85 -14.64 0.46 2.36
N PHE A 86 -14.56 1.73 1.94
CA PHE A 86 -13.27 2.42 1.82
C PHE A 86 -12.64 2.71 3.18
N THR A 87 -13.45 3.02 4.20
CA THR A 87 -12.98 3.15 5.58
C THR A 87 -12.45 1.82 6.12
N LEU A 88 -13.08 0.70 5.76
CA LEU A 88 -12.57 -0.64 6.10
C LEU A 88 -11.23 -0.92 5.40
N SER A 89 -11.10 -0.60 4.11
CA SER A 89 -9.83 -0.71 3.38
C SER A 89 -8.73 0.13 4.04
N ALA A 90 -9.06 1.36 4.47
CA ALA A 90 -8.14 2.25 5.15
C ALA A 90 -7.71 1.69 6.51
N ALA A 91 -8.63 1.11 7.29
CA ALA A 91 -8.32 0.41 8.54
C ALA A 91 -7.35 -0.75 8.31
N LEU A 92 -7.63 -1.58 7.31
CA LEU A 92 -6.78 -2.72 6.95
C LEU A 92 -5.38 -2.30 6.49
N SER A 93 -5.27 -1.13 5.86
CA SER A 93 -3.98 -0.59 5.41
C SER A 93 -3.01 -0.34 6.57
N GLY A 94 -3.50 0.01 7.76
CA GLY A 94 -2.67 0.14 8.95
C GLY A 94 -2.61 -1.14 9.79
N PHE A 95 -3.67 -1.94 9.78
CA PHE A 95 -3.75 -3.20 10.54
C PHE A 95 -2.75 -4.24 10.03
N ILE A 96 -2.72 -4.50 8.72
CA ILE A 96 -1.92 -5.57 8.12
C ILE A 96 -0.42 -5.36 8.40
N PRO A 97 0.17 -4.17 8.17
CA PRO A 97 1.58 -3.95 8.49
C PRO A 97 1.91 -4.13 9.97
N GLY A 98 1.02 -3.69 10.85
CA GLY A 98 1.18 -3.91 12.29
C GLY A 98 1.14 -5.39 12.66
N LEU A 99 0.26 -6.17 12.05
CA LEU A 99 0.15 -7.60 12.31
C LEU A 99 1.43 -8.35 11.88
N PHE A 100 1.94 -8.05 10.69
CA PHE A 100 3.16 -8.67 10.17
C PHE A 100 4.38 -8.39 11.06
N TYR A 101 4.59 -7.13 11.44
CA TYR A 101 5.77 -6.72 12.21
C TYR A 101 5.73 -7.06 13.69
N HIS A 102 4.54 -7.15 14.29
CA HIS A 102 4.42 -7.44 15.71
C HIS A 102 4.24 -8.94 16.00
N TYR A 103 3.62 -9.70 15.09
CA TYR A 103 3.23 -11.10 15.36
C TYR A 103 3.83 -12.13 14.39
N ILE A 104 3.99 -11.82 13.09
CA ILE A 104 4.41 -12.81 12.09
C ILE A 104 5.93 -12.88 11.95
N PHE A 105 6.61 -11.73 11.88
CA PHE A 105 8.05 -11.72 11.67
C PHE A 105 8.83 -12.08 12.94
N LYS A 106 8.97 -13.38 13.21
CA LYS A 106 9.96 -13.89 14.17
C LYS A 106 11.39 -13.64 13.66
N LYS A 107 12.32 -13.46 14.61
CA LYS A 107 13.69 -12.96 14.42
C LYS A 107 14.53 -13.84 13.45
N ASP A 108 14.21 -15.12 13.31
CA ASP A 108 15.04 -16.13 12.64
C ASP A 108 14.52 -16.69 11.30
N SER A 109 13.65 -15.96 10.58
CA SER A 109 13.23 -16.42 9.25
C SER A 109 14.39 -16.34 8.23
N LYS A 110 14.88 -17.51 7.76
CA LYS A 110 15.90 -17.63 6.69
C LYS A 110 15.37 -17.37 5.28
N LEU A 111 14.06 -17.20 5.11
CA LEU A 111 13.43 -16.98 3.80
C LEU A 111 13.80 -15.62 3.20
N ASN A 112 14.13 -15.60 1.91
CA ASN A 112 14.36 -14.37 1.16
C ASN A 112 13.03 -13.84 0.59
N PHE A 113 12.36 -12.98 1.36
CA PHE A 113 11.06 -12.41 1.00
C PHE A 113 11.06 -11.61 -0.31
N ASN A 114 12.23 -11.16 -0.79
CA ASN A 114 12.33 -10.52 -2.10
C ASN A 114 11.97 -11.47 -3.25
N ILE A 115 12.36 -12.75 -3.16
CA ILE A 115 12.08 -13.74 -4.20
C ILE A 115 10.58 -14.05 -4.21
N ILE A 116 10.01 -14.26 -3.02
CA ILE A 116 8.57 -14.50 -2.86
C ILE A 116 7.77 -13.34 -3.45
N ASN A 117 8.17 -12.11 -3.15
CA ASN A 117 7.51 -10.92 -3.67
C ASN A 117 7.67 -10.76 -5.19
N GLY A 118 8.85 -11.09 -5.74
CA GLY A 118 9.05 -11.11 -7.19
C GLY A 118 8.14 -12.10 -7.90
N ILE A 119 8.03 -13.33 -7.38
CA ILE A 119 7.10 -14.35 -7.91
C ILE A 119 5.65 -13.86 -7.81
N MET A 120 5.26 -13.31 -6.66
CA MET A 120 3.91 -12.79 -6.42
C MET A 120 3.52 -11.72 -7.43
N VAL A 121 4.43 -10.78 -7.73
CA VAL A 121 4.18 -9.73 -8.72
C VAL A 121 4.14 -10.26 -10.14
N VAL A 122 5.02 -11.19 -10.51
CA VAL A 122 4.95 -11.84 -11.82
C VAL A 122 3.60 -12.54 -12.01
N LEU A 123 3.11 -13.26 -10.99
CA LEU A 123 1.81 -13.93 -11.02
C LEU A 123 0.63 -12.96 -11.12
N LEU A 124 0.62 -11.89 -10.30
CA LEU A 124 -0.39 -10.83 -10.45
C LEU A 124 -0.35 -10.22 -11.84
N SER A 125 0.86 -10.09 -12.38
CA SER A 125 1.05 -9.39 -13.62
C SER A 125 0.58 -10.20 -14.83
N SER A 126 0.82 -11.50 -14.81
CA SER A 126 0.30 -12.42 -15.83
C SER A 126 -1.22 -12.55 -15.76
N ILE A 127 -1.81 -12.63 -14.56
CA ILE A 127 -3.27 -12.67 -14.38
C ILE A 127 -3.92 -11.41 -14.97
N SER A 128 -3.35 -10.23 -14.69
CA SER A 128 -3.80 -8.95 -15.25
C SER A 128 -3.76 -8.94 -16.78
N ALA A 129 -2.69 -9.46 -17.38
CA ALA A 129 -2.54 -9.50 -18.85
C ALA A 129 -3.57 -10.43 -19.50
N ILE A 130 -3.84 -11.59 -18.88
CA ILE A 130 -4.86 -12.54 -19.37
C ILE A 130 -6.25 -11.90 -19.33
N ILE A 131 -6.60 -11.24 -18.21
CA ILE A 131 -7.89 -10.55 -18.06
C ILE A 131 -8.04 -9.44 -19.10
N TYR A 132 -6.96 -8.67 -19.36
CA TYR A 132 -6.99 -7.60 -20.35
C TYR A 132 -7.20 -8.14 -21.78
N LEU A 133 -6.56 -9.25 -22.15
CA LEU A 133 -6.77 -9.92 -23.43
C LEU A 133 -8.19 -10.48 -23.57
N GLN A 134 -8.73 -11.06 -22.49
CA GLN A 134 -10.09 -11.58 -22.47
C GLN A 134 -11.15 -10.46 -22.61
N ALA A 135 -10.80 -9.21 -22.29
CA ALA A 135 -11.66 -8.05 -22.49
C ALA A 135 -11.97 -7.74 -23.98
N GLY A 136 -11.34 -8.45 -24.92
CA GLY A 136 -11.48 -8.18 -26.36
C GLY A 136 -10.69 -6.94 -26.82
N ASN A 137 -9.92 -6.32 -25.91
CA ASN A 137 -9.05 -5.20 -26.24
C ASN A 137 -7.69 -5.73 -26.70
N ASN A 138 -7.26 -5.31 -27.88
CA ASN A 138 -5.87 -5.46 -28.27
C ASN A 138 -5.01 -4.68 -27.27
N ILE A 139 -3.94 -5.31 -26.78
CA ILE A 139 -2.95 -4.61 -25.94
C ILE A 139 -2.32 -3.54 -26.81
N SER A 140 -2.66 -2.27 -26.55
CA SER A 140 -1.96 -1.16 -27.19
C SER A 140 -0.48 -1.24 -26.81
N PHE A 141 0.40 -0.97 -27.77
CA PHE A 141 1.85 -1.05 -27.56
C PHE A 141 2.31 -0.19 -26.38
N GLU A 142 1.65 0.95 -26.16
CA GLU A 142 1.85 1.85 -25.02
C GLU A 142 1.54 1.17 -23.68
N PHE A 143 0.40 0.48 -23.57
CA PHE A 143 0.02 -0.21 -22.35
C PHE A 143 1.00 -1.34 -22.00
N PHE A 144 1.46 -2.07 -23.02
CA PHE A 144 2.49 -3.11 -22.85
C PHE A 144 3.82 -2.54 -22.34
N ILE A 145 4.28 -1.42 -22.92
CA ILE A 145 5.52 -0.77 -22.50
C ILE A 145 5.44 -0.32 -21.04
N VAL A 146 4.36 0.37 -20.66
CA VAL A 146 4.19 0.85 -19.28
C VAL A 146 4.19 -0.32 -18.30
N TYR A 147 3.58 -1.44 -18.68
CA TYR A 147 3.55 -2.65 -17.88
C TYR A 147 4.95 -3.25 -17.65
N MET A 148 5.73 -3.38 -18.72
CA MET A 148 7.09 -3.91 -18.67
C MET A 148 8.02 -3.00 -17.87
N ILE A 149 7.90 -1.68 -18.04
CA ILE A 149 8.65 -0.70 -17.24
C ILE A 149 8.27 -0.81 -15.75
N GLY A 150 6.97 -0.95 -15.45
CA GLY A 150 6.48 -1.14 -14.08
C GLY A 150 7.05 -2.38 -13.41
N ILE A 151 7.03 -3.53 -14.10
CA ILE A 151 7.62 -4.79 -13.62
C ILE A 151 9.14 -4.65 -13.41
N LEU A 152 9.85 -4.05 -14.37
CA LEU A 152 11.29 -3.83 -14.27
C LEU A 152 11.64 -2.93 -13.08
N GLY A 153 10.91 -1.83 -12.89
CA GLY A 153 11.06 -0.93 -11.75
C GLY A 153 10.82 -1.68 -10.43
N PHE A 154 9.74 -2.45 -10.36
CA PHE A 154 9.39 -3.25 -9.19
C PHE A 154 10.47 -4.27 -8.83
N ILE A 155 11.12 -4.92 -9.80
CA ILE A 155 12.14 -5.93 -9.51
C ILE A 155 13.49 -5.27 -9.20
N LEU A 156 13.90 -4.26 -9.99
CA LEU A 156 15.24 -3.69 -9.92
C LEU A 156 15.44 -2.80 -8.68
N ILE A 157 14.46 -1.96 -8.32
CA ILE A 157 14.60 -0.99 -7.22
C ILE A 157 14.80 -1.72 -5.87
N PRO A 158 13.94 -2.67 -5.49
CA PRO A 158 14.10 -3.48 -4.27
C PRO A 158 15.37 -4.30 -4.25
N PHE A 159 15.76 -4.87 -5.40
CA PHE A 159 16.94 -5.72 -5.48
C PHE A 159 18.24 -4.91 -5.30
N ARG A 160 18.35 -3.74 -5.95
CA ARG A 160 19.48 -2.83 -5.79
C ARG A 160 19.59 -2.31 -4.35
N LEU A 161 18.46 -1.91 -3.76
CA LEU A 161 18.44 -1.40 -2.39
C LEU A 161 18.74 -2.48 -1.37
N ASN A 162 18.19 -3.68 -1.52
CA ASN A 162 18.49 -4.78 -0.61
C ASN A 162 20.00 -5.09 -0.66
N LYS A 163 20.64 -5.16 -1.84
CA LYS A 163 22.09 -5.38 -1.94
C LYS A 163 22.92 -4.29 -1.24
N LYS A 164 22.52 -3.02 -1.38
CA LYS A 164 23.22 -1.88 -0.76
C LYS A 164 23.07 -1.83 0.76
N TYR A 165 21.92 -2.25 1.30
CA TYR A 165 21.59 -2.10 2.72
C TYR A 165 21.57 -3.41 3.52
N LYS A 166 21.83 -4.57 2.90
CA LYS A 166 21.91 -5.89 3.57
C LYS A 166 22.93 -5.97 4.72
N LYS A 167 23.93 -5.07 4.72
CA LYS A 167 25.08 -5.11 5.64
C LYS A 167 24.97 -4.16 6.85
N ASN A 168 24.05 -3.18 6.82
CA ASN A 168 23.81 -2.31 7.98
C ASN A 168 22.77 -2.96 8.89
N ASN A 169 23.21 -3.37 10.08
CA ASN A 169 22.43 -4.12 11.06
C ASN A 169 21.39 -3.26 11.81
N ASP A 170 20.93 -2.19 11.19
CA ASP A 170 20.46 -1.00 11.90
C ASP A 170 18.99 -0.65 11.71
N GLY A 171 18.13 -1.59 11.35
CA GLY A 171 16.71 -1.31 11.26
C GLY A 171 15.83 -2.46 10.81
N TYR A 172 14.61 -2.11 10.40
CA TYR A 172 13.66 -3.03 9.79
C TYR A 172 14.25 -3.59 8.50
N ARG A 173 14.23 -4.92 8.33
CA ARG A 173 14.77 -5.54 7.12
C ARG A 173 13.90 -5.18 5.91
N PHE A 174 14.55 -4.73 4.84
CA PHE A 174 13.89 -4.25 3.61
C PHE A 174 13.05 -5.35 2.93
N ASP A 175 13.51 -6.59 2.98
CA ASP A 175 12.82 -7.77 2.43
C ASP A 175 11.47 -8.03 3.11
N LYS A 176 11.42 -7.84 4.43
CA LYS A 176 10.17 -7.94 5.20
C LYS A 176 9.23 -6.75 4.92
N LEU A 177 9.78 -5.56 4.70
CA LEU A 177 8.98 -4.35 4.46
C LEU A 177 8.25 -4.47 3.13
N ILE A 178 8.98 -4.81 2.08
CA ILE A 178 8.39 -4.89 0.75
C ILE A 178 7.29 -5.95 0.69
N PHE A 179 7.51 -7.11 1.31
CA PHE A 179 6.53 -8.17 1.36
C PHE A 179 5.24 -7.76 2.10
N THR A 180 5.40 -7.03 3.20
CA THR A 180 4.27 -6.53 4.00
C THR A 180 3.44 -5.51 3.20
N ILE A 181 4.11 -4.57 2.55
CA ILE A 181 3.46 -3.51 1.76
C ILE A 181 2.79 -4.12 0.52
N SER A 182 3.44 -5.07 -0.14
CA SER A 182 2.85 -5.86 -1.23
C SER A 182 1.56 -6.56 -0.83
N ILE A 183 1.54 -7.28 0.30
CA ILE A 183 0.33 -7.95 0.78
C ILE A 183 -0.76 -6.93 1.12
N THR A 184 -0.37 -5.86 1.81
CA THR A 184 -1.31 -4.80 2.22
C THR A 184 -1.97 -4.16 1.00
N THR A 185 -1.20 -3.83 -0.03
CA THR A 185 -1.70 -3.23 -1.28
C THR A 185 -2.54 -4.20 -2.11
N ILE A 186 -2.21 -5.50 -2.14
CA ILE A 186 -3.08 -6.49 -2.78
C ILE A 186 -4.45 -6.53 -2.11
N ILE A 187 -4.47 -6.71 -0.79
CA ILE A 187 -5.72 -6.89 -0.06
C ILE A 187 -6.55 -5.60 -0.17
N THR A 188 -5.96 -4.46 0.17
CA THR A 188 -6.71 -3.19 0.27
C THR A 188 -6.99 -2.56 -1.09
N SER A 189 -6.00 -2.46 -1.98
CA SER A 189 -6.13 -1.71 -3.24
C SER A 189 -6.60 -2.59 -4.39
N LEU A 190 -6.07 -3.80 -4.55
CA LEU A 190 -6.41 -4.67 -5.68
C LEU A 190 -7.73 -5.41 -5.47
N ILE A 191 -7.97 -5.95 -4.27
CA ILE A 191 -9.18 -6.71 -3.97
C ILE A 191 -10.28 -5.78 -3.48
N LEU A 192 -10.14 -5.22 -2.27
CA LEU A 192 -11.23 -4.49 -1.64
C LEU A 192 -11.65 -3.24 -2.43
N ASN A 193 -10.72 -2.33 -2.74
CA ASN A 193 -11.08 -1.09 -3.44
C ASN A 193 -11.68 -1.34 -4.82
N THR A 194 -11.22 -2.37 -5.54
CA THR A 194 -11.82 -2.76 -6.82
C THR A 194 -13.24 -3.28 -6.62
N LEU A 195 -13.49 -4.11 -5.60
CA LEU A 195 -14.82 -4.60 -5.26
C LEU A 195 -15.78 -3.46 -4.91
N TRP A 196 -15.33 -2.48 -4.10
CA TRP A 196 -16.15 -1.32 -3.73
C TRP A 196 -16.53 -0.49 -4.95
N LEU A 197 -15.59 -0.28 -5.88
CA LEU A 197 -15.90 0.43 -7.12
C LEU A 197 -16.92 -0.29 -8.00
N ILE A 198 -16.86 -1.61 -8.07
CA ILE A 198 -17.83 -2.40 -8.83
C ILE A 198 -19.23 -2.26 -8.23
N ILE A 199 -19.33 -2.29 -6.90
CA ILE A 199 -20.62 -2.14 -6.20
C ILE A 199 -21.19 -0.72 -6.39
N MET A 200 -20.34 0.31 -6.29
CA MET A 200 -20.80 1.71 -6.32
C MET A 200 -21.07 2.23 -7.74
N TYR A 201 -20.16 1.96 -8.68
CA TYR A 201 -20.19 2.55 -10.01
C TYR A 201 -20.65 1.58 -11.10
N LYS A 202 -20.93 0.30 -10.75
CA LYS A 202 -21.32 -0.76 -11.69
C LYS A 202 -20.37 -0.92 -12.89
N LEU A 203 -19.11 -0.55 -12.69
CA LEU A 203 -18.06 -0.68 -13.70
C LEU A 203 -17.60 -2.14 -13.81
N GLY A 204 -17.21 -2.57 -15.01
CA GLY A 204 -16.73 -3.92 -15.25
C GLY A 204 -15.38 -4.20 -14.57
N PHE A 205 -15.31 -5.31 -13.80
CA PHE A 205 -14.07 -5.77 -13.15
C PHE A 205 -12.90 -5.89 -14.14
N ILE A 206 -13.19 -6.44 -15.32
CA ILE A 206 -12.24 -6.71 -16.41
C ILE A 206 -11.55 -5.41 -16.87
N VAL A 207 -12.26 -4.28 -16.84
CA VAL A 207 -11.71 -2.99 -17.28
C VAL A 207 -10.85 -2.37 -16.18
N ILE A 208 -11.29 -2.38 -14.92
CA ILE A 208 -10.60 -1.67 -13.84
C ILE A 208 -9.35 -2.42 -13.35
N PHE A 209 -9.44 -3.75 -13.25
CA PHE A 209 -8.42 -4.56 -12.59
C PHE A 209 -7.01 -4.39 -13.20
N PRO A 210 -6.83 -4.38 -14.53
CA PRO A 210 -5.50 -4.20 -15.13
C PRO A 210 -4.85 -2.84 -14.80
N PHE A 211 -5.63 -1.75 -14.80
CA PHE A 211 -5.12 -0.44 -14.40
C PHE A 211 -4.74 -0.40 -12.91
N ARG A 212 -5.48 -1.12 -12.06
CA ARG A 212 -5.15 -1.26 -10.63
C ARG A 212 -3.83 -2.00 -10.42
N VAL A 213 -3.58 -3.06 -11.17
CA VAL A 213 -2.29 -3.77 -11.10
C VAL A 213 -1.15 -2.85 -11.53
N LEU A 214 -1.35 -2.04 -12.58
CA LEU A 214 -0.36 -1.05 -13.02
C LEU A 214 -0.07 -0.01 -11.92
N THR A 215 -1.10 0.51 -11.23
CA THR A 215 -0.88 1.38 -10.07
C THR A 215 -0.06 0.69 -8.98
N ALA A 216 -0.39 -0.56 -8.65
CA ALA A 216 0.27 -1.32 -7.59
C ALA A 216 1.75 -1.58 -7.90
N LEU A 217 2.10 -1.86 -9.16
CA LEU A 217 3.49 -2.04 -9.61
C LEU A 217 4.37 -0.81 -9.34
N VAL A 218 3.79 0.39 -9.41
CA VAL A 218 4.49 1.64 -9.15
C VAL A 218 4.45 2.01 -7.67
N THR A 219 3.30 1.88 -7.02
CA THR A 219 3.13 2.35 -5.63
C THR A 219 3.88 1.50 -4.63
N ILE A 220 3.88 0.17 -4.76
CA ILE A 220 4.55 -0.72 -3.80
C ILE A 220 6.05 -0.41 -3.62
N PRO A 221 6.88 -0.37 -4.68
CA PRO A 221 8.30 -0.10 -4.50
C PRO A 221 8.50 1.32 -3.96
N MET A 222 7.71 2.29 -4.41
CA MET A 222 7.78 3.67 -3.94
C MET A 222 7.49 3.77 -2.42
N GLU A 223 6.37 3.22 -1.97
CA GLU A 223 5.98 3.20 -0.55
C GLU A 223 7.01 2.46 0.30
N THR A 224 7.54 1.35 -0.21
CA THR A 224 8.59 0.58 0.48
C THR A 224 9.84 1.40 0.69
N VAL A 225 10.32 2.11 -0.34
CA VAL A 225 11.51 2.96 -0.22
C VAL A 225 11.28 4.08 0.79
N LEU A 226 10.13 4.75 0.71
CA LEU A 226 9.78 5.84 1.63
C LEU A 226 9.70 5.35 3.07
N ILE A 227 8.94 4.28 3.33
CA ILE A 227 8.82 3.70 4.67
C ILE A 227 10.19 3.22 5.17
N PHE A 228 11.02 2.61 4.32
CA PHE A 228 12.37 2.20 4.73
C PHE A 228 13.26 3.39 5.13
N ILE A 229 13.22 4.50 4.37
CA ILE A 229 13.94 5.73 4.71
C ILE A 229 13.44 6.26 6.07
N PHE A 230 12.13 6.39 6.23
CA PHE A 230 11.52 6.85 7.48
C PHE A 230 11.85 5.94 8.67
N SER A 231 11.88 4.63 8.46
CA SER A 231 12.15 3.64 9.50
C SER A 231 13.53 3.80 10.15
N LYS A 232 14.51 4.40 9.44
CA LYS A 232 15.83 4.72 10.01
C LYS A 232 15.76 5.82 11.06
N TYR A 233 14.83 6.77 10.92
CA TYR A 233 14.65 7.88 11.85
C TYR A 233 13.81 7.47 13.07
N PHE A 234 12.86 6.55 12.90
CA PHE A 234 12.02 6.09 14.01
C PHE A 234 12.70 5.13 14.99
N LYS A 235 13.95 4.72 14.72
CA LYS A 235 14.76 3.84 15.59
C LYS A 235 14.95 4.39 17.02
N TYR A 236 14.76 5.69 17.21
CA TYR A 236 14.89 6.40 18.50
C TYR A 236 13.58 6.52 19.30
N THR A 237 12.47 5.95 18.81
CA THR A 237 11.14 6.13 19.41
C THR A 237 10.72 4.95 20.31
N LYS A 238 11.52 3.88 20.37
CA LYS A 238 11.27 2.72 21.24
C LYS A 238 11.84 2.95 22.63
#